data_AF-A0A9P8VWW1-F1
#
_entry.id   AF-A0A9P8VWW1-F1
#
_cell.length_a   1.000
_cell.length_b   1.000
_cell.length_c   1.000
_cell.angle_alpha   90.00
_cell.angle_beta   90.00
_cell.angle_gamma   90.00
#
_symmetry.space_group_name_H-M   'P 1'
#
loop_
_entity.id
_entity.type
_entity.pdbx_description
1 polymer ?
#
loop_
_entity_poly.entity_id
_entity_poly.type
_entity_poly.pdbx_seq_one_letter_code
_entity_poly.pdbx_strand_id
1 'polypeptide(L)'
;MEYSHNLDSLCPEVTDIICSVLPTSSLRSLRLVNHHLGAIATKWAFQHIRLGAREGHSDYEHFVKVAQLKTLRPYVREVTCDTWLGPCAEEDSEFNFNLPQDFLRALPLLRCFKNVIAVHLRFSQRTKHVCTSGTDTETDDFRYRVLDTVFNCIAGTWAPETQARLDQKLFGFNFTTNYAVPPSNAAPIPIRELTVSNLADFDDKRLTDSKVFKYVLSMPSLTSLKLCITQQQVDGNCDSEEQPESAIWFREKYDMFENMPHTWLSPSIAANLRSLSLYSKDYWGWNPRMDFRAVLPGDGPESGLPQLRVLALGMYVFSHEWQFEWIASLGRMNGKGGLEEIYLDRCPIMVQARHQAPAGYGTRVVGTDASGNDVSISNEGYYLLDGMEEQDTYDADLTVQDFPLRWHHVLPRWRQTMKALKVFKMGQSSWNFAPRQTLDARRLEQTAPKKPSDEHHLKHLLHHNNFRHFDRPSPPSLTQASKANVAKYRLGTGVDEDQRFRARYIYFDITSGPSEWRDVYWPSRAHPRQPPLGDDVRQRDVDEVSRIMATVDGRRRGFKEV
;
A
#
# COMPACT_ATOMS: atom_id res chain seq x y z
N MET A 1 18.70 -27.07 -43.44
CA MET A 1 18.02 -27.81 -42.35
C MET A 1 17.55 -26.78 -41.34
N GLU A 2 16.36 -26.23 -41.54
CA GLU A 2 15.71 -25.35 -40.57
C GLU A 2 15.08 -26.22 -39.49
N TYR A 3 15.72 -26.30 -38.32
CA TYR A 3 15.06 -26.77 -37.11
C TYR A 3 14.13 -25.65 -36.63
N SER A 4 12.97 -25.53 -37.28
CA SER A 4 11.80 -24.90 -36.67
C SER A 4 11.39 -25.80 -35.51
N HIS A 5 11.96 -25.56 -34.33
CA HIS A 5 11.46 -26.17 -33.10
C HIS A 5 10.02 -25.69 -32.92
N ASN A 6 9.08 -26.57 -33.26
CA ASN A 6 7.67 -26.24 -33.21
C ASN A 6 7.29 -25.97 -31.75
N LEU A 7 6.87 -24.75 -31.41
CA LEU A 7 6.34 -24.40 -30.09
C LEU A 7 5.17 -25.32 -29.70
N ASP A 8 4.49 -25.93 -30.67
CA ASP A 8 3.43 -26.92 -30.45
C ASP A 8 3.94 -28.26 -29.87
N SER A 9 5.26 -28.50 -29.90
CA SER A 9 5.88 -29.68 -29.28
C SER A 9 6.18 -29.49 -27.79
N LEU A 10 6.06 -28.27 -27.27
CA LEU A 10 6.25 -28.01 -25.84
C LEU A 10 5.01 -28.46 -25.06
N CYS A 11 5.22 -29.05 -23.88
CA CYS A 11 4.10 -29.43 -23.03
C CYS A 11 3.34 -28.18 -22.54
N PRO A 12 2.02 -28.27 -22.29
CA PRO A 12 1.20 -27.13 -21.90
C PRO A 12 1.73 -26.38 -20.66
N GLU A 13 2.38 -27.08 -19.73
CA GLU A 13 2.95 -26.51 -18.52
C GLU A 13 4.11 -25.56 -18.84
N VAL A 14 5.00 -25.93 -19.77
CA VAL A 14 6.11 -25.07 -20.21
C VAL A 14 5.58 -23.85 -20.96
N THR A 15 4.58 -24.06 -21.82
CA THR A 15 3.93 -22.96 -22.55
C THR A 15 3.18 -22.00 -21.61
N ASP A 16 2.56 -22.51 -20.54
CA ASP A 16 1.90 -21.69 -19.51
C ASP A 16 2.94 -20.84 -18.75
N ILE A 17 4.09 -21.42 -18.38
CA ILE A 17 5.22 -20.69 -17.77
C ILE A 17 5.73 -19.60 -18.70
N ILE A 18 5.95 -19.90 -19.99
CA ILE A 18 6.39 -18.91 -20.98
C ILE A 18 5.36 -17.78 -21.06
N CYS A 19 4.07 -18.09 -21.22
CA CYS A 19 3.01 -17.09 -21.28
C CYS A 19 2.94 -16.22 -20.02
N SER A 20 3.19 -16.79 -18.84
CA SER A 20 3.19 -16.04 -17.57
C SER A 20 4.23 -14.92 -17.51
N VAL A 21 5.34 -15.07 -18.27
CA VAL A 21 6.44 -14.09 -18.29
C VAL A 21 6.41 -13.17 -19.52
N LEU A 22 5.45 -13.31 -20.43
CA LEU A 22 5.34 -12.47 -21.61
C LEU A 22 4.60 -11.14 -21.34
N PRO A 23 4.90 -10.07 -22.08
CA PRO A 23 4.09 -8.84 -22.07
C PRO A 23 2.70 -9.07 -22.67
N THR A 24 1.71 -8.26 -22.27
CA THR A 24 0.33 -8.35 -22.79
C THR A 24 0.25 -8.16 -24.30
N SER A 25 1.09 -7.30 -24.90
CA SER A 25 1.18 -7.12 -26.35
C SER A 25 1.60 -8.41 -27.05
N SER A 26 2.67 -9.05 -26.56
CA SER A 26 3.14 -10.34 -27.07
C SER A 26 2.10 -11.44 -26.89
N LEU A 27 1.41 -11.48 -25.75
CA LEU A 27 0.32 -12.44 -25.52
C LEU A 27 -0.83 -12.24 -26.51
N ARG A 28 -1.20 -10.99 -26.82
CA ARG A 28 -2.23 -10.69 -27.82
C ARG A 28 -1.84 -11.16 -29.22
N SER A 29 -0.58 -10.99 -29.61
CA SER A 29 -0.05 -11.52 -30.88
C SER A 29 0.03 -13.05 -30.89
N LEU A 30 0.46 -13.65 -29.77
CA LEU A 30 0.60 -15.09 -29.62
C LEU A 30 -0.75 -15.81 -29.79
N ARG A 31 -1.85 -15.14 -29.42
CA ARG A 31 -3.20 -15.66 -29.63
C ARG A 31 -3.56 -15.90 -31.10
N LEU A 32 -2.87 -15.24 -32.03
CA LEU A 32 -3.13 -15.30 -33.46
C LEU A 32 -2.23 -16.32 -34.18
N VAL A 33 -1.28 -16.96 -33.47
CA VAL A 33 -0.32 -17.90 -34.07
C VAL A 33 -0.99 -19.22 -34.43
N ASN A 34 -1.66 -19.86 -33.47
CA ASN A 34 -2.47 -21.08 -33.69
C ASN A 34 -3.51 -21.27 -32.57
N HIS A 35 -4.37 -22.28 -32.69
CA HIS A 35 -5.45 -22.54 -31.73
C HIS A 35 -4.96 -22.93 -30.33
N HIS A 36 -3.88 -23.74 -30.23
CA HIS A 36 -3.35 -24.20 -28.95
C HIS A 36 -2.74 -23.05 -28.13
N LEU A 37 -1.81 -22.31 -28.74
CA LEU A 37 -1.25 -21.08 -28.19
C LEU A 37 -2.34 -20.01 -27.98
N GLY A 38 -3.32 -19.97 -28.88
CA GLY A 38 -4.56 -19.19 -28.77
C GLY A 38 -5.24 -19.32 -27.42
N ALA A 39 -5.51 -20.56 -27.00
CA ALA A 39 -6.19 -20.85 -25.74
C ALA A 39 -5.36 -20.42 -24.51
N ILE A 40 -4.08 -20.80 -24.47
CA ILE A 40 -3.20 -20.50 -23.33
C ILE A 40 -2.93 -18.99 -23.24
N ALA A 41 -2.57 -18.35 -24.35
CA ALA A 41 -2.27 -16.92 -24.37
C ALA A 41 -3.51 -16.06 -24.08
N THR A 42 -4.72 -16.51 -24.43
CA THR A 42 -5.96 -15.81 -24.07
C THR A 42 -6.15 -15.75 -22.56
N LYS A 43 -5.91 -16.86 -21.83
CA LYS A 43 -5.97 -16.88 -20.36
C LYS A 43 -5.07 -15.81 -19.74
N TRP A 44 -3.82 -15.71 -20.18
CA TRP A 44 -2.86 -14.74 -19.65
C TRP A 44 -3.12 -13.31 -20.12
N ALA A 45 -3.57 -13.11 -21.37
CA ALA A 45 -3.84 -11.78 -21.93
C ALA A 45 -4.99 -11.03 -21.24
N PHE A 46 -5.96 -11.76 -20.68
CA PHE A 46 -7.12 -11.21 -19.98
C PHE A 46 -7.12 -11.49 -18.48
N GLN A 47 -6.01 -12.01 -17.93
CA GLN A 47 -5.90 -12.31 -16.51
C GLN A 47 -6.05 -11.05 -15.65
N HIS A 48 -5.43 -9.94 -16.09
CA HIS A 48 -5.52 -8.64 -15.46
C HIS A 48 -6.29 -7.68 -16.36
N ILE A 49 -7.26 -6.99 -15.78
CA ILE A 49 -8.00 -5.93 -16.46
C ILE A 49 -8.03 -4.66 -15.61
N ARG A 50 -8.07 -3.52 -16.27
CA ARG A 50 -8.04 -2.21 -15.65
C ARG A 50 -9.24 -1.39 -16.10
N LEU A 51 -9.91 -0.78 -15.13
CA LEU A 51 -10.88 0.29 -15.33
C LEU A 51 -10.20 1.60 -14.93
N GLY A 52 -9.94 2.47 -15.90
CA GLY A 52 -9.28 3.77 -15.69
C GLY A 52 -10.25 4.93 -15.87
N ALA A 53 -10.13 5.97 -15.05
CA ALA A 53 -10.99 7.17 -15.11
C ALA A 53 -10.52 8.24 -16.11
N ARG A 54 -9.28 8.17 -16.59
CA ARG A 54 -8.74 9.10 -17.59
C ARG A 54 -9.54 9.07 -18.88
N GLU A 55 -10.04 10.24 -19.29
CA GLU A 55 -10.73 10.42 -20.56
C GLU A 55 -9.81 10.17 -21.76
N GLY A 56 -10.40 9.69 -22.86
CA GLY A 56 -9.69 9.39 -24.10
C GLY A 56 -8.80 8.14 -24.08
N HIS A 57 -8.68 7.43 -22.95
CA HIS A 57 -7.99 6.15 -22.85
C HIS A 57 -8.94 4.96 -23.08
N SER A 58 -8.46 3.93 -23.77
CA SER A 58 -9.26 2.73 -24.10
C SER A 58 -9.54 1.79 -22.91
N ASP A 59 -9.04 2.10 -21.70
CA ASP A 59 -9.19 1.25 -20.51
C ASP A 59 -10.67 1.00 -20.17
N TYR A 60 -11.47 2.07 -20.15
CA TYR A 60 -12.91 2.00 -19.93
C TYR A 60 -13.60 1.09 -20.96
N GLU A 61 -13.39 1.34 -22.25
CA GLU A 61 -14.05 0.57 -23.30
C GLU A 61 -13.66 -0.92 -23.24
N HIS A 62 -12.38 -1.19 -22.99
CA HIS A 62 -11.88 -2.56 -22.89
C HIS A 62 -12.49 -3.28 -21.69
N PHE A 63 -12.61 -2.60 -20.55
CA PHE A 63 -13.28 -3.13 -19.37
C PHE A 63 -14.74 -3.51 -19.65
N VAL A 64 -15.50 -2.60 -20.28
CA VAL A 64 -16.90 -2.82 -20.65
C VAL A 64 -17.03 -3.99 -21.64
N LYS A 65 -16.21 -4.02 -22.70
CA LYS A 65 -16.23 -5.09 -23.71
C LYS A 65 -15.96 -6.47 -23.08
N VAL A 66 -14.96 -6.58 -22.22
CA VAL A 66 -14.64 -7.85 -21.53
C VAL A 66 -15.76 -8.22 -20.54
N ALA A 67 -16.34 -7.24 -19.83
CA ALA A 67 -17.48 -7.47 -18.97
C ALA A 67 -18.73 -7.94 -19.75
N GLN A 68 -18.92 -7.54 -21.00
CA GLN A 68 -20.05 -7.98 -21.84
C GLN A 68 -19.82 -9.39 -22.43
N LEU A 69 -18.58 -9.76 -22.73
CA LEU A 69 -18.24 -11.04 -23.35
C LEU A 69 -18.18 -12.20 -22.33
N LYS A 70 -19.24 -13.02 -22.28
CA LYS A 70 -19.34 -14.20 -21.39
C LYS A 70 -18.14 -15.15 -21.49
N THR A 71 -17.50 -15.24 -22.65
CA THR A 71 -16.35 -16.10 -22.92
C THR A 71 -15.05 -15.60 -22.29
N LEU A 72 -14.92 -14.30 -22.00
CA LEU A 72 -13.70 -13.71 -21.46
C LEU A 72 -13.74 -13.52 -19.93
N ARG A 73 -14.92 -13.31 -19.35
CA ARG A 73 -15.10 -13.13 -17.89
C ARG A 73 -14.38 -14.20 -17.04
N PRO A 74 -14.38 -15.50 -17.41
CA PRO A 74 -13.75 -16.53 -16.58
C PRO A 74 -12.22 -16.42 -16.49
N TYR A 75 -11.57 -15.70 -17.42
CA TYR A 75 -10.12 -15.53 -17.42
C TYR A 75 -9.65 -14.42 -16.49
N VAL A 76 -10.53 -13.47 -16.14
CA VAL A 76 -10.17 -12.33 -15.28
C VAL A 76 -9.94 -12.82 -13.84
N ARG A 77 -8.71 -12.61 -13.36
CA ARG A 77 -8.26 -12.94 -11.99
C ARG A 77 -7.92 -11.70 -11.18
N GLU A 78 -7.52 -10.61 -11.84
CA GLU A 78 -7.11 -9.39 -11.17
C GLU A 78 -7.82 -8.18 -11.82
N VAL A 79 -8.37 -7.30 -10.97
CA VAL A 79 -8.99 -6.06 -11.43
C VAL A 79 -8.30 -4.87 -10.77
N THR A 80 -7.93 -3.87 -11.56
CA THR A 80 -7.51 -2.55 -11.07
C THR A 80 -8.54 -1.49 -11.41
N CYS A 81 -9.04 -0.78 -10.40
CA CYS A 81 -9.84 0.43 -10.57
C CYS A 81 -8.94 1.63 -10.26
N ASP A 82 -8.64 2.45 -11.26
CA ASP A 82 -7.73 3.59 -11.16
C ASP A 82 -8.49 4.88 -11.47
N THR A 83 -8.58 5.76 -10.48
CA THR A 83 -9.36 7.00 -10.54
C THR A 83 -8.60 8.19 -11.10
N TRP A 84 -7.33 8.00 -11.50
CA TRP A 84 -6.52 9.07 -12.06
C TRP A 84 -7.10 9.61 -13.37
N LEU A 85 -7.36 10.92 -13.39
CA LEU A 85 -7.94 11.65 -14.53
C LEU A 85 -6.90 12.05 -15.58
N GLY A 86 -5.63 12.10 -15.21
CA GLY A 86 -4.55 12.61 -16.09
C GLY A 86 -3.58 13.49 -15.32
N PRO A 87 -2.51 13.98 -15.97
CA PRO A 87 -1.73 15.07 -15.40
C PRO A 87 -2.65 16.30 -15.31
N CYS A 88 -2.68 16.96 -14.15
CA CYS A 88 -3.21 18.33 -14.06
C CYS A 88 -2.38 19.17 -15.03
N ALA A 89 -3.02 19.90 -15.94
CA ALA A 89 -2.29 20.82 -16.81
C ALA A 89 -1.73 21.92 -15.90
N GLU A 90 -0.40 22.01 -15.79
CA GLU A 90 0.29 23.09 -15.08
C GLU A 90 0.02 24.48 -15.72
N GLU A 91 -0.72 24.55 -16.83
CA GLU A 91 -0.92 25.77 -17.63
C GLU A 91 -2.40 26.18 -17.82
N ASP A 92 -3.39 25.37 -17.42
CA ASP A 92 -4.80 25.75 -17.55
C ASP A 92 -5.44 25.91 -16.17
N SER A 93 -5.62 27.15 -15.75
CA SER A 93 -6.38 27.59 -14.57
C SER A 93 -7.89 27.24 -14.62
N GLU A 94 -8.30 26.36 -15.55
CA GLU A 94 -9.68 25.94 -15.81
C GLU A 94 -9.87 24.42 -15.71
N PHE A 95 -8.89 23.66 -15.18
CA PHE A 95 -9.08 22.24 -14.96
C PHE A 95 -10.08 22.05 -13.80
N ASN A 96 -11.35 21.93 -14.18
CA ASN A 96 -12.42 21.54 -13.27
C ASN A 96 -12.37 20.03 -13.12
N PHE A 97 -12.33 19.51 -11.89
CA PHE A 97 -12.56 18.08 -11.65
C PHE A 97 -13.95 17.72 -12.19
N ASN A 98 -13.98 17.19 -13.40
CA ASN A 98 -15.18 16.62 -13.98
C ASN A 98 -15.32 15.21 -13.43
N LEU A 99 -16.46 14.95 -12.78
CA LEU A 99 -16.79 13.63 -12.25
C LEU A 99 -16.69 12.60 -13.40
N PRO A 100 -15.83 11.56 -13.30
CA PRO A 100 -15.60 10.64 -14.41
C PRO A 100 -16.78 9.67 -14.55
N GLN A 101 -17.83 10.12 -15.23
CA GLN A 101 -19.12 9.41 -15.30
C GLN A 101 -18.97 8.03 -15.95
N ASP A 102 -18.17 7.92 -17.01
CA ASP A 102 -17.91 6.64 -17.69
C ASP A 102 -17.32 5.61 -16.74
N PHE A 103 -16.29 6.00 -15.99
CA PHE A 103 -15.68 5.17 -14.96
C PHE A 103 -16.70 4.72 -13.91
N LEU A 104 -17.47 5.66 -13.35
CA LEU A 104 -18.46 5.35 -12.30
C LEU A 104 -19.60 4.46 -12.80
N ARG A 105 -20.01 4.60 -14.07
CA ARG A 105 -21.02 3.75 -14.72
C ARG A 105 -20.51 2.35 -15.02
N ALA A 106 -19.22 2.20 -15.34
CA ALA A 106 -18.60 0.89 -15.57
C ALA A 106 -18.19 0.17 -14.27
N LEU A 107 -17.95 0.89 -13.18
CA LEU A 107 -17.48 0.30 -11.92
C LEU A 107 -18.33 -0.89 -11.42
N PRO A 108 -19.68 -0.85 -11.48
CA PRO A 108 -20.53 -2.00 -11.13
C PRO A 108 -20.31 -3.25 -11.97
N LEU A 109 -19.71 -3.16 -13.16
CA LEU A 109 -19.40 -4.32 -14.01
C LEU A 109 -18.34 -5.23 -13.38
N LEU A 110 -17.62 -4.79 -12.33
CA LEU A 110 -16.78 -5.65 -11.50
C LEU A 110 -17.50 -6.95 -11.08
N ARG A 111 -18.81 -6.85 -10.79
CA ARG A 111 -19.63 -7.99 -10.37
C ARG A 111 -19.69 -9.13 -11.40
N CYS A 112 -19.38 -8.85 -12.67
CA CYS A 112 -19.38 -9.82 -13.75
C CYS A 112 -18.17 -10.77 -13.72
N PHE A 113 -17.10 -10.43 -12.98
CA PHE A 113 -15.86 -11.18 -12.93
C PHE A 113 -15.78 -12.07 -11.67
N LYS A 114 -16.51 -13.19 -11.68
CA LYS A 114 -16.63 -14.10 -10.51
C LYS A 114 -15.35 -14.84 -10.13
N ASN A 115 -14.38 -14.82 -11.03
CA ASN A 115 -13.11 -15.53 -10.93
C ASN A 115 -11.97 -14.66 -10.39
N VAL A 116 -12.28 -13.42 -10.02
CA VAL A 116 -11.32 -12.45 -9.47
C VAL A 116 -10.86 -12.89 -8.09
N ILE A 117 -9.54 -12.89 -7.92
CA ILE A 117 -8.85 -13.18 -6.67
C ILE A 117 -8.14 -11.94 -6.10
N ALA A 118 -7.89 -10.91 -6.91
CA ALA A 118 -7.26 -9.68 -6.44
C ALA A 118 -7.98 -8.44 -6.97
N VAL A 119 -8.28 -7.51 -6.07
CA VAL A 119 -8.84 -6.20 -6.41
C VAL A 119 -7.89 -5.12 -5.94
N HIS A 120 -7.52 -4.23 -6.86
CA HIS A 120 -6.63 -3.11 -6.61
C HIS A 120 -7.38 -1.80 -6.85
N LEU A 121 -7.61 -1.05 -5.78
CA LEU A 121 -8.10 0.31 -5.82
C LEU A 121 -6.92 1.26 -5.82
N ARG A 122 -6.94 2.22 -6.74
CA ARG A 122 -5.88 3.20 -6.87
C ARG A 122 -6.49 4.58 -6.98
N PHE A 123 -6.42 5.31 -5.88
CA PHE A 123 -6.83 6.69 -5.78
C PHE A 123 -5.72 7.63 -6.24
N SER A 124 -6.08 8.88 -6.56
CA SER A 124 -5.12 9.97 -6.68
C SER A 124 -4.39 10.19 -5.34
N GLN A 125 -3.26 10.89 -5.35
CA GLN A 125 -2.65 11.35 -4.11
C GLN A 125 -3.33 12.57 -3.54
N ARG A 126 -3.89 13.39 -4.42
CA ARG A 126 -4.51 14.64 -4.05
C ARG A 126 -5.94 14.35 -3.64
N THR A 127 -6.25 14.59 -2.37
CA THR A 127 -7.57 14.40 -1.77
C THR A 127 -7.98 15.64 -1.00
N LYS A 128 -9.29 15.93 -0.96
CA LYS A 128 -9.90 17.03 -0.19
C LYS A 128 -11.23 16.62 0.45
N HIS A 129 -11.54 17.20 1.60
CA HIS A 129 -12.78 16.94 2.34
C HIS A 129 -14.06 17.35 1.59
N VAL A 130 -14.06 18.52 0.91
CA VAL A 130 -15.28 19.08 0.30
C VAL A 130 -15.02 19.51 -1.14
N CYS A 131 -16.03 19.30 -2.01
CA CYS A 131 -16.09 19.89 -3.34
C CYS A 131 -16.24 21.43 -3.22
N THR A 132 -15.17 22.18 -3.00
CA THR A 132 -15.17 23.61 -3.30
C THR A 132 -15.07 23.75 -4.82
N SER A 133 -16.00 24.51 -5.42
CA SER A 133 -16.04 24.74 -6.86
C SER A 133 -14.67 25.17 -7.40
N GLY A 134 -14.17 24.51 -8.45
CA GLY A 134 -12.96 24.92 -9.17
C GLY A 134 -11.65 24.29 -8.71
N THR A 135 -11.61 23.03 -8.25
CA THR A 135 -10.34 22.38 -7.87
C THR A 135 -10.15 20.98 -8.48
N ASP A 136 -8.88 20.63 -8.70
CA ASP A 136 -8.34 19.48 -9.46
C ASP A 136 -8.29 18.13 -8.72
N THR A 137 -8.97 17.99 -7.59
CA THR A 137 -8.66 16.93 -6.60
C THR A 137 -9.83 16.01 -6.33
N GLU A 138 -9.54 14.73 -6.06
CA GLU A 138 -10.57 13.78 -5.64
C GLU A 138 -11.14 14.16 -4.28
N THR A 139 -12.45 14.04 -4.13
CA THR A 139 -13.12 14.29 -2.85
C THR A 139 -13.40 13.02 -2.07
N ASP A 140 -13.63 13.18 -0.78
CA ASP A 140 -13.99 12.09 0.11
C ASP A 140 -15.27 11.37 -0.32
N ASP A 141 -16.27 12.13 -0.79
CA ASP A 141 -17.52 11.58 -1.33
C ASP A 141 -17.28 10.73 -2.57
N PHE A 142 -16.39 11.17 -3.47
CA PHE A 142 -16.00 10.38 -4.62
C PHE A 142 -15.27 9.10 -4.21
N ARG A 143 -14.33 9.17 -3.26
CA ARG A 143 -13.59 7.99 -2.76
C ARG A 143 -14.51 7.00 -2.07
N TYR A 144 -15.39 7.49 -1.20
CA TYR A 144 -16.43 6.70 -0.54
C TYR A 144 -17.30 6.00 -1.57
N ARG A 145 -17.77 6.72 -2.59
CA ARG A 145 -18.57 6.17 -3.68
C ARG A 145 -17.87 5.04 -4.42
N VAL A 146 -16.56 5.16 -4.69
CA VAL A 146 -15.80 4.10 -5.36
C VAL A 146 -15.64 2.88 -4.45
N LEU A 147 -15.27 3.11 -3.17
CA LEU A 147 -15.13 2.06 -2.17
C LEU A 147 -16.45 1.31 -1.97
N ASP A 148 -17.52 2.01 -1.63
CA ASP A 148 -18.84 1.42 -1.37
C ASP A 148 -19.31 0.54 -2.54
N THR A 149 -19.21 1.02 -3.77
CA THR A 149 -19.61 0.23 -4.95
C THR A 149 -18.78 -1.03 -5.13
N VAL A 150 -17.46 -0.93 -4.95
CA VAL A 150 -16.57 -2.09 -5.09
C VAL A 150 -16.85 -3.11 -4.00
N PHE A 151 -17.02 -2.67 -2.76
CA PHE A 151 -17.37 -3.54 -1.64
C PHE A 151 -18.74 -4.20 -1.85
N ASN A 152 -19.76 -3.47 -2.33
CA ASN A 152 -21.05 -4.04 -2.69
C ASN A 152 -20.97 -5.03 -3.87
N CYS A 153 -20.08 -4.79 -4.85
CA CYS A 153 -19.85 -5.73 -5.95
C CYS A 153 -19.20 -7.04 -5.46
N ILE A 154 -18.20 -6.93 -4.58
CA ILE A 154 -17.52 -8.08 -3.96
C ILE A 154 -18.48 -8.85 -3.07
N ALA A 155 -19.31 -8.16 -2.28
CA ALA A 155 -20.30 -8.79 -1.42
C ALA A 155 -21.49 -9.40 -2.18
N GLY A 156 -21.65 -9.07 -3.47
CA GLY A 156 -22.79 -9.51 -4.27
C GLY A 156 -24.10 -8.76 -3.96
N THR A 157 -24.03 -7.66 -3.20
CA THR A 157 -25.19 -6.87 -2.73
C THR A 157 -25.50 -5.65 -3.58
N TRP A 158 -24.66 -5.36 -4.59
CA TRP A 158 -24.87 -4.19 -5.44
C TRP A 158 -26.18 -4.26 -6.23
N ALA A 159 -26.96 -3.18 -6.18
CA ALA A 159 -28.20 -3.00 -6.93
C ALA A 159 -28.26 -1.59 -7.55
N PRO A 160 -28.75 -1.46 -8.80
CA PRO A 160 -28.76 -0.18 -9.51
C PRO A 160 -29.64 0.87 -8.81
N GLU A 161 -30.74 0.49 -8.18
CA GLU A 161 -31.64 1.42 -7.48
C GLU A 161 -30.98 1.99 -6.22
N THR A 162 -30.29 1.12 -5.46
CA THR A 162 -29.53 1.56 -4.27
C THR A 162 -28.39 2.47 -4.68
N GLN A 163 -27.72 2.14 -5.78
CA GLN A 163 -26.63 2.95 -6.31
C GLN A 163 -27.11 4.33 -6.79
N ALA A 164 -28.21 4.39 -7.54
CA ALA A 164 -28.80 5.63 -8.03
C ALA A 164 -29.18 6.58 -6.87
N ARG A 165 -29.76 6.03 -5.79
CA ARG A 165 -30.06 6.81 -4.58
C ARG A 165 -28.80 7.33 -3.90
N LEU A 166 -27.72 6.54 -3.88
CA LEU A 166 -26.44 6.99 -3.34
C LEU A 166 -25.85 8.11 -4.20
N ASP A 167 -25.85 7.98 -5.52
CA ASP A 167 -25.33 9.01 -6.43
C ASP A 167 -26.11 10.31 -6.30
N GLN A 168 -27.44 10.24 -6.20
CA GLN A 168 -28.29 11.41 -5.99
C GLN A 168 -27.96 12.11 -4.67
N LYS A 169 -27.65 11.35 -3.61
CA LYS A 169 -27.26 11.89 -2.31
C LYS A 169 -25.89 12.58 -2.35
N LEU A 170 -24.91 12.00 -3.04
CA LEU A 170 -23.53 12.48 -3.05
C LEU A 170 -23.29 13.59 -4.09
N PHE A 171 -23.93 13.51 -5.27
CA PHE A 171 -23.64 14.39 -6.40
C PHE A 171 -24.87 15.18 -6.90
N GLY A 172 -26.04 15.00 -6.29
CA GLY A 172 -27.27 15.68 -6.69
C GLY A 172 -27.71 15.33 -8.12
N PHE A 173 -28.23 16.32 -8.85
CA PHE A 173 -28.73 16.15 -10.22
C PHE A 173 -27.62 16.04 -11.29
N ASN A 174 -26.34 16.15 -10.91
CA ASN A 174 -25.21 16.21 -11.84
C ASN A 174 -24.75 14.83 -12.36
N PHE A 175 -25.40 13.74 -11.96
CA PHE A 175 -25.04 12.38 -12.35
C PHE A 175 -26.18 11.65 -13.07
N THR A 176 -25.90 11.08 -14.25
CA THR A 176 -26.86 10.26 -14.99
C THR A 176 -26.81 8.79 -14.54
N THR A 177 -27.91 8.30 -13.98
CA THR A 177 -28.03 6.97 -13.34
C THR A 177 -28.26 5.81 -14.33
N ASN A 178 -27.82 5.95 -15.59
CA ASN A 178 -28.01 4.90 -16.60
C ASN A 178 -26.92 3.82 -16.51
N TYR A 179 -27.17 2.82 -15.65
CA TYR A 179 -26.32 1.66 -15.48
C TYR A 179 -26.65 0.56 -16.49
N ALA A 180 -25.90 0.49 -17.59
CA ALA A 180 -26.03 -0.59 -18.59
C ALA A 180 -25.35 -1.88 -18.09
N VAL A 181 -25.97 -2.56 -17.14
CA VAL A 181 -25.34 -3.71 -16.47
C VAL A 181 -25.89 -5.05 -16.99
N PRO A 182 -25.05 -5.98 -17.46
CA PRO A 182 -25.49 -7.32 -17.82
C PRO A 182 -26.14 -8.04 -16.63
N PRO A 183 -27.02 -9.03 -16.90
CA PRO A 183 -27.50 -9.94 -15.88
C PRO A 183 -26.29 -10.61 -15.22
N SER A 184 -26.23 -10.53 -13.90
CA SER A 184 -25.17 -11.14 -13.09
C SER A 184 -25.80 -11.76 -11.87
N ASN A 185 -25.33 -12.95 -11.49
CA ASN A 185 -25.74 -13.58 -10.25
C ASN A 185 -25.24 -12.73 -9.06
N ALA A 186 -26.11 -12.52 -8.07
CA ALA A 186 -25.85 -11.78 -6.84
C ALA A 186 -24.90 -12.51 -5.86
N ALA A 187 -24.08 -13.44 -6.35
CA ALA A 187 -23.14 -14.19 -5.53
C ALA A 187 -21.91 -13.33 -5.18
N PRO A 188 -21.39 -13.44 -3.94
CA PRO A 188 -20.12 -12.82 -3.55
C PRO A 188 -18.95 -13.26 -4.43
N ILE A 189 -17.95 -12.40 -4.55
CA ILE A 189 -16.67 -12.67 -5.21
C ILE A 189 -15.66 -13.04 -4.12
N PRO A 190 -15.16 -14.28 -4.06
CA PRO A 190 -14.25 -14.74 -3.02
C PRO A 190 -12.82 -14.24 -3.27
N ILE A 191 -12.60 -12.94 -3.06
CA ILE A 191 -11.28 -12.33 -3.26
C ILE A 191 -10.28 -12.84 -2.23
N ARG A 192 -9.02 -12.91 -2.65
CA ARG A 192 -7.86 -13.27 -1.81
C ARG A 192 -7.03 -12.07 -1.39
N GLU A 193 -6.92 -11.07 -2.27
CA GLU A 193 -6.13 -9.87 -2.06
C GLU A 193 -6.97 -8.61 -2.27
N LEU A 194 -6.91 -7.69 -1.30
CA LEU A 194 -7.39 -6.32 -1.43
C LEU A 194 -6.21 -5.36 -1.32
N THR A 195 -6.07 -4.49 -2.31
CA THR A 195 -5.07 -3.42 -2.32
C THR A 195 -5.78 -2.08 -2.43
N VAL A 196 -5.43 -1.12 -1.57
CA VAL A 196 -5.88 0.28 -1.68
C VAL A 196 -4.66 1.18 -1.70
N SER A 197 -4.46 1.85 -2.83
CA SER A 197 -3.39 2.81 -3.05
C SER A 197 -3.90 4.21 -2.78
N ASN A 198 -3.17 4.99 -1.98
CA ASN A 198 -3.52 6.35 -1.59
C ASN A 198 -4.90 6.42 -0.89
N LEU A 199 -5.17 5.50 0.03
CA LEU A 199 -6.30 5.58 0.95
C LEU A 199 -6.20 6.89 1.73
N ALA A 200 -7.30 7.65 1.82
CA ALA A 200 -7.29 8.90 2.58
C ALA A 200 -6.99 8.63 4.07
N ASP A 201 -6.39 9.61 4.73
CA ASP A 201 -5.99 9.56 6.13
C ASP A 201 -7.13 9.90 7.10
N PHE A 202 -8.39 9.68 6.73
CA PHE A 202 -9.55 9.84 7.63
C PHE A 202 -10.39 8.56 7.68
N ASP A 203 -11.03 8.32 8.83
CA ASP A 203 -11.93 7.18 9.01
C ASP A 203 -13.36 7.51 8.55
N ASP A 204 -13.69 7.18 7.29
CA ASP A 204 -15.05 7.34 6.77
C ASP A 204 -16.01 6.34 7.42
N LYS A 205 -16.71 6.80 8.48
CA LYS A 205 -17.72 6.00 9.20
C LYS A 205 -18.82 5.47 8.31
N ARG A 206 -19.16 6.13 7.18
CA ARG A 206 -20.16 5.61 6.23
C ARG A 206 -19.70 4.27 5.65
N LEU A 207 -18.39 4.12 5.44
CA LEU A 207 -17.78 2.89 4.98
C LEU A 207 -17.50 1.93 6.13
N THR A 208 -16.78 2.38 7.16
CA THR A 208 -16.26 1.47 8.21
C THR A 208 -17.36 0.92 9.12
N ASP A 209 -18.50 1.62 9.26
CA ASP A 209 -19.67 1.07 9.94
C ASP A 209 -20.56 0.19 9.06
N SER A 210 -20.35 0.21 7.74
CA SER A 210 -21.15 -0.55 6.79
C SER A 210 -21.05 -2.06 7.03
N LYS A 211 -22.22 -2.72 7.05
CA LYS A 211 -22.30 -4.19 7.12
C LYS A 211 -21.58 -4.86 5.95
N VAL A 212 -21.60 -4.22 4.78
CA VAL A 212 -20.97 -4.74 3.56
C VAL A 212 -19.44 -4.72 3.70
N PHE A 213 -18.90 -3.62 4.24
CA PHE A 213 -17.47 -3.50 4.53
C PHE A 213 -17.00 -4.58 5.52
N LYS A 214 -17.70 -4.69 6.66
CA LYS A 214 -17.41 -5.71 7.69
C LYS A 214 -17.52 -7.14 7.13
N TYR A 215 -18.52 -7.40 6.27
CA TYR A 215 -18.68 -8.69 5.59
C TYR A 215 -17.49 -9.03 4.68
N VAL A 216 -17.05 -8.10 3.83
CA VAL A 216 -15.91 -8.35 2.93
C VAL A 216 -14.62 -8.58 3.72
N LEU A 217 -14.37 -7.80 4.78
CA LEU A 217 -13.17 -7.98 5.61
C LEU A 217 -13.18 -9.29 6.42
N SER A 218 -14.36 -9.83 6.73
CA SER A 218 -14.50 -11.12 7.44
C SER A 218 -14.49 -12.35 6.53
N MET A 219 -14.34 -12.17 5.20
CA MET A 219 -14.30 -13.30 4.27
C MET A 219 -13.09 -14.21 4.54
N PRO A 220 -13.28 -15.53 4.68
CA PRO A 220 -12.16 -16.47 4.90
C PRO A 220 -11.15 -16.53 3.75
N SER A 221 -11.57 -16.17 2.53
CA SER A 221 -10.71 -16.13 1.36
C SER A 221 -9.73 -14.96 1.40
N LEU A 222 -10.09 -13.84 2.04
CA LEU A 222 -9.30 -12.62 2.09
C LEU A 222 -8.12 -12.81 3.04
N THR A 223 -6.95 -13.05 2.46
CA THR A 223 -5.73 -13.42 3.21
C THR A 223 -4.57 -12.45 2.97
N SER A 224 -4.75 -11.46 2.09
CA SER A 224 -3.75 -10.42 1.81
C SER A 224 -4.39 -9.04 1.80
N LEU A 225 -3.88 -8.14 2.62
CA LEU A 225 -4.28 -6.74 2.69
C LEU A 225 -3.07 -5.83 2.46
N LYS A 226 -3.21 -4.89 1.52
CA LYS A 226 -2.15 -3.93 1.17
C LYS A 226 -2.72 -2.52 1.14
N LEU A 227 -2.31 -1.67 2.07
CA LEU A 227 -2.77 -0.30 2.20
C LEU A 227 -1.60 0.66 2.06
N CYS A 228 -1.81 1.74 1.32
CA CYS A 228 -0.94 2.90 1.28
C CYS A 228 -1.77 4.14 1.60
N ILE A 229 -1.54 4.74 2.76
CA ILE A 229 -2.28 5.91 3.24
C ILE A 229 -1.64 7.18 2.65
N THR A 230 -2.46 8.09 2.14
CA THR A 230 -2.05 9.41 1.68
C THR A 230 -2.64 10.46 2.59
N GLN A 231 -1.88 11.53 2.81
CA GLN A 231 -2.35 12.67 3.57
C GLN A 231 -3.20 13.59 2.70
N GLN A 232 -4.17 14.25 3.34
CA GLN A 232 -4.88 15.36 2.73
C GLN A 232 -3.92 16.52 2.40
N GLN A 233 -4.13 17.16 1.25
CA GLN A 233 -3.45 18.41 0.95
C GLN A 233 -4.25 19.57 1.55
N VAL A 234 -3.57 20.42 2.33
CA VAL A 234 -4.10 21.71 2.78
C VAL A 234 -4.27 22.61 1.56
N ASP A 235 -5.36 23.37 1.52
CA ASP A 235 -5.69 24.31 0.44
C ASP A 235 -4.62 25.43 0.33
N GLY A 236 -3.52 25.13 -0.33
CA GLY A 236 -2.57 26.07 -0.91
C GLY A 236 -2.56 25.91 -2.41
N ASN A 237 -2.34 27.00 -3.15
CA ASN A 237 -2.09 26.95 -4.59
C ASN A 237 -1.07 25.85 -4.91
N CYS A 238 -1.25 25.17 -6.03
CA CYS A 238 -0.55 23.94 -6.46
C CYS A 238 1.00 24.00 -6.47
N ASP A 239 1.61 25.14 -6.11
CA ASP A 239 3.06 25.37 -6.11
C ASP A 239 3.63 25.89 -4.77
N SER A 240 2.83 26.08 -3.73
CA SER A 240 3.40 26.46 -2.44
C SER A 240 3.55 25.22 -1.55
N GLU A 241 4.79 24.76 -1.39
CA GLU A 241 5.25 23.92 -0.28
C GLU A 241 5.06 24.63 1.09
N GLU A 242 4.15 25.60 1.20
CA GLU A 242 4.21 26.68 2.21
C GLU A 242 3.22 26.54 3.36
N GLN A 243 2.37 25.50 3.45
CA GLN A 243 1.64 25.24 4.73
C GLN A 243 1.48 23.75 5.13
N PRO A 244 2.50 22.90 5.04
CA PRO A 244 2.46 21.56 5.66
C PRO A 244 2.45 21.62 7.21
N GLU A 245 2.79 22.76 7.80
CA GLU A 245 2.74 23.04 9.24
C GLU A 245 1.32 23.07 9.85
N SER A 246 0.28 23.10 9.00
CA SER A 246 -1.12 22.91 9.44
C SER A 246 -1.53 21.42 9.48
N ALA A 247 -0.81 20.53 8.79
CA ALA A 247 -1.22 19.14 8.57
C ALA A 247 -1.19 18.27 9.84
N ILE A 248 -0.29 18.61 10.74
CA ILE A 248 -0.15 18.03 12.07
C ILE A 248 -1.40 18.26 12.95
N TRP A 249 -2.17 19.32 12.71
CA TRP A 249 -3.32 19.67 13.55
C TRP A 249 -4.66 19.07 13.06
N PHE A 250 -4.67 18.34 11.94
CA PHE A 250 -5.88 17.65 11.50
C PHE A 250 -6.10 16.39 12.33
N ARG A 251 -7.16 16.41 13.13
CA ARG A 251 -7.56 15.30 14.01
C ARG A 251 -7.86 14.03 13.21
N GLU A 252 -8.39 14.18 12.00
CA GLU A 252 -8.80 13.11 11.10
C GLU A 252 -7.65 12.13 10.81
N LYS A 253 -6.43 12.66 10.60
CA LYS A 253 -5.20 11.89 10.42
C LYS A 253 -4.98 10.92 11.58
N TYR A 254 -5.20 11.37 12.81
CA TYR A 254 -4.99 10.55 14.00
C TYR A 254 -6.10 9.52 14.19
N ASP A 255 -7.35 9.94 13.97
CA ASP A 255 -8.51 9.06 14.06
C ASP A 255 -8.37 7.86 13.12
N MET A 256 -7.81 8.05 11.91
CA MET A 256 -7.57 6.95 10.98
C MET A 256 -6.62 5.88 11.55
N PHE A 257 -5.46 6.28 12.10
CA PHE A 257 -4.50 5.32 12.66
C PHE A 257 -4.97 4.74 13.99
N GLU A 258 -5.66 5.51 14.82
CA GLU A 258 -6.23 5.03 16.09
C GLU A 258 -7.35 4.01 15.86
N ASN A 259 -8.22 4.23 14.87
CA ASN A 259 -9.32 3.32 14.55
C ASN A 259 -8.91 2.16 13.63
N MET A 260 -7.74 2.20 12.99
CA MET A 260 -7.29 1.16 12.06
C MET A 260 -7.33 -0.27 12.64
N PRO A 261 -6.89 -0.52 13.90
CA PRO A 261 -7.04 -1.83 14.55
C PRO A 261 -8.48 -2.34 14.66
N HIS A 262 -9.45 -1.43 14.70
CA HIS A 262 -10.88 -1.75 14.87
C HIS A 262 -11.66 -1.78 13.55
N THR A 263 -11.10 -1.22 12.48
CA THR A 263 -11.72 -1.15 11.15
C THR A 263 -11.01 -2.06 10.15
N TRP A 264 -9.97 -1.53 9.47
CA TRP A 264 -9.22 -2.21 8.42
C TRP A 264 -8.40 -3.42 8.90
N LEU A 265 -8.07 -3.46 10.18
CA LEU A 265 -7.40 -4.60 10.84
C LEU A 265 -8.27 -5.23 11.93
N SER A 266 -9.60 -5.12 11.80
CA SER A 266 -10.56 -5.71 12.73
C SER A 266 -10.25 -7.20 13.01
N PRO A 267 -10.65 -7.73 14.19
CA PRO A 267 -10.36 -9.11 14.60
C PRO A 267 -10.63 -10.17 13.53
N SER A 268 -11.72 -10.01 12.76
CA SER A 268 -12.13 -10.96 11.72
C SER A 268 -11.14 -11.06 10.56
N ILE A 269 -10.55 -9.96 10.12
CA ILE A 269 -9.52 -10.00 9.07
C ILE A 269 -8.17 -10.38 9.65
N ALA A 270 -7.81 -9.82 10.81
CA ALA A 270 -6.53 -10.06 11.50
C ALA A 270 -6.24 -11.56 11.71
N ALA A 271 -7.25 -12.33 12.09
CA ALA A 271 -7.15 -13.78 12.29
C ALA A 271 -6.80 -14.57 11.01
N ASN A 272 -7.14 -14.03 9.82
CA ASN A 272 -7.00 -14.73 8.53
C ASN A 272 -5.80 -14.25 7.70
N LEU A 273 -5.24 -13.08 8.00
CA LEU A 273 -4.18 -12.48 7.19
C LEU A 273 -2.92 -13.34 7.16
N ARG A 274 -2.43 -13.59 5.94
CA ARG A 274 -1.14 -14.22 5.64
C ARG A 274 -0.12 -13.21 5.12
N SER A 275 -0.58 -12.14 4.49
CA SER A 275 0.26 -11.06 3.99
C SER A 275 -0.34 -9.70 4.37
N LEU A 276 0.46 -8.84 4.98
CA LEU A 276 0.08 -7.48 5.35
C LEU A 276 1.13 -6.49 4.84
N SER A 277 0.69 -5.49 4.08
CA SER A 277 1.51 -4.35 3.69
C SER A 277 0.86 -3.06 4.14
N LEU A 278 1.51 -2.30 5.02
CA LEU A 278 1.04 -1.01 5.51
C LEU A 278 2.09 0.07 5.25
N TYR A 279 1.71 0.99 4.37
CA TYR A 279 2.54 2.11 3.96
C TYR A 279 1.78 3.39 4.22
N SER A 280 2.52 4.46 4.49
CA SER A 280 1.99 5.82 4.58
C SER A 280 2.92 6.73 3.79
N LYS A 281 2.37 7.78 3.19
CA LYS A 281 3.13 8.82 2.48
C LYS A 281 4.06 9.63 3.38
N ASP A 282 3.78 9.61 4.67
CA ASP A 282 4.54 10.27 5.71
C ASP A 282 4.82 9.29 6.86
N TYR A 283 5.75 9.64 7.73
CA TYR A 283 6.11 8.84 8.89
C TYR A 283 4.92 8.66 9.85
N TRP A 284 4.86 7.48 10.47
CA TRP A 284 3.77 7.07 11.34
C TRP A 284 4.24 6.03 12.36
N GLY A 285 3.37 5.68 13.32
CA GLY A 285 3.66 4.70 14.36
C GLY A 285 3.82 5.37 15.71
N TRP A 286 4.68 6.40 15.79
CA TRP A 286 4.74 7.29 16.95
C TRP A 286 3.79 8.50 16.80
N ASN A 287 3.84 9.20 15.66
CA ASN A 287 2.94 10.31 15.32
C ASN A 287 2.58 10.27 13.82
N PRO A 288 1.33 10.01 13.42
CA PRO A 288 0.21 9.61 14.27
C PRO A 288 0.49 8.23 14.88
N ARG A 289 -0.05 8.01 16.08
CA ARG A 289 0.18 6.79 16.84
C ARG A 289 -0.52 5.60 16.17
N MET A 290 0.22 4.50 15.99
CA MET A 290 -0.36 3.18 15.69
C MET A 290 0.15 2.16 16.68
N ASP A 291 -0.75 1.66 17.54
CA ASP A 291 -0.44 0.61 18.50
C ASP A 291 -0.99 -0.75 18.06
N PHE A 292 -0.13 -1.57 17.45
CA PHE A 292 -0.53 -2.87 16.92
C PHE A 292 -0.98 -3.89 17.98
N ARG A 293 -0.72 -3.64 19.27
CA ARG A 293 -1.25 -4.49 20.34
C ARG A 293 -2.78 -4.44 20.44
N ALA A 294 -3.40 -3.41 19.86
CA ALA A 294 -4.86 -3.32 19.73
C ALA A 294 -5.44 -4.21 18.60
N VAL A 295 -4.59 -4.73 17.72
CA VAL A 295 -5.02 -5.69 16.68
C VAL A 295 -5.15 -7.06 17.32
N LEU A 296 -6.38 -7.55 17.47
CA LEU A 296 -6.68 -8.85 18.09
C LEU A 296 -5.93 -9.05 19.43
N PRO A 297 -6.29 -8.25 20.47
CA PRO A 297 -5.51 -8.12 21.69
C PRO A 297 -5.41 -9.43 22.49
N GLY A 298 -4.30 -9.58 23.22
CA GLY A 298 -4.00 -10.74 24.09
C GLY A 298 -2.54 -11.19 23.98
N ASP A 299 -2.16 -12.20 24.78
CA ASP A 299 -0.78 -12.71 24.85
C ASP A 299 -0.62 -14.13 24.27
N GLY A 300 -1.72 -14.74 23.81
CA GLY A 300 -1.76 -16.08 23.24
C GLY A 300 -1.23 -16.17 21.80
N PRO A 301 -0.99 -17.38 21.28
CA PRO A 301 -0.58 -17.58 19.88
C PRO A 301 -1.60 -17.08 18.85
N GLU A 302 -2.85 -16.89 19.26
CA GLU A 302 -3.96 -16.32 18.49
C GLU A 302 -3.95 -14.80 18.41
N SER A 303 -3.19 -14.09 19.25
CA SER A 303 -3.20 -12.62 19.30
C SER A 303 -2.42 -11.96 18.16
N GLY A 304 -2.71 -10.70 17.89
CA GLY A 304 -2.07 -9.94 16.82
C GLY A 304 -2.50 -10.42 15.43
N LEU A 305 -1.57 -11.09 14.74
CA LEU A 305 -1.78 -11.61 13.38
C LEU A 305 -1.29 -13.07 13.32
N PRO A 306 -2.09 -14.03 13.79
CA PRO A 306 -1.64 -15.38 14.11
C PRO A 306 -1.22 -16.20 12.88
N GLN A 307 -1.82 -15.93 11.72
CA GLN A 307 -1.56 -16.63 10.45
C GLN A 307 -0.54 -15.90 9.56
N LEU A 308 0.01 -14.77 10.01
CA LEU A 308 0.83 -13.90 9.17
C LEU A 308 2.13 -14.58 8.76
N ARG A 309 2.50 -14.44 7.49
CA ARG A 309 3.77 -14.93 6.92
C ARG A 309 4.63 -13.78 6.41
N VAL A 310 3.99 -12.78 5.81
CA VAL A 310 4.64 -11.63 5.17
C VAL A 310 4.19 -10.35 5.85
N LEU A 311 5.15 -9.56 6.33
CA LEU A 311 4.93 -8.21 6.85
C LEU A 311 5.77 -7.22 6.05
N ALA A 312 5.12 -6.22 5.46
CA ALA A 312 5.77 -5.10 4.80
C ALA A 312 5.33 -3.79 5.45
N LEU A 313 6.28 -3.00 5.93
CA LEU A 313 6.04 -1.69 6.52
C LEU A 313 6.79 -0.63 5.72
N GLY A 314 6.11 0.47 5.43
CA GLY A 314 6.67 1.63 4.74
C GLY A 314 6.55 2.88 5.59
N MET A 315 7.66 3.58 5.84
CA MET A 315 7.73 4.80 6.68
C MET A 315 7.25 4.62 8.13
N TYR A 316 7.22 3.38 8.64
CA TYR A 316 6.92 3.11 10.05
C TYR A 316 8.11 3.50 10.95
N VAL A 317 7.85 4.30 11.98
CA VAL A 317 8.84 4.76 12.95
C VAL A 317 8.84 3.87 14.19
N PHE A 318 10.00 3.30 14.49
CA PHE A 318 10.24 2.54 15.70
C PHE A 318 10.69 3.46 16.83
N SER A 319 10.01 3.45 17.96
CA SER A 319 10.31 4.25 19.15
C SER A 319 10.36 3.41 20.44
N HIS A 320 9.69 2.27 20.47
CA HIS A 320 9.55 1.45 21.67
C HIS A 320 9.95 -0.01 21.43
N GLU A 321 10.46 -0.66 22.48
CA GLU A 321 10.91 -2.07 22.43
C GLU A 321 9.76 -3.03 22.10
N TRP A 322 8.55 -2.75 22.61
CA TRP A 322 7.37 -3.58 22.37
C TRP A 322 7.08 -3.76 20.87
N GLN A 323 7.40 -2.78 20.01
CA GLN A 323 7.15 -2.87 18.57
C GLN A 323 7.95 -4.01 17.93
N PHE A 324 9.18 -4.23 18.41
CA PHE A 324 10.06 -5.29 17.95
C PHE A 324 9.65 -6.65 18.49
N GLU A 325 9.20 -6.68 19.74
CA GLU A 325 8.67 -7.89 20.39
C GLU A 325 7.37 -8.34 19.73
N TRP A 326 6.48 -7.39 19.41
CA TRP A 326 5.26 -7.64 18.65
C TRP A 326 5.57 -8.21 17.27
N ILE A 327 6.47 -7.61 16.48
CA ILE A 327 6.87 -8.18 15.17
C ILE A 327 7.42 -9.61 15.33
N ALA A 328 8.22 -9.86 16.37
CA ALA A 328 8.78 -11.19 16.63
C ALA A 328 7.74 -12.21 17.10
N SER A 329 6.58 -11.79 17.61
CA SER A 329 5.50 -12.67 18.07
C SER A 329 4.52 -13.07 16.96
N LEU A 330 4.51 -12.39 15.81
CA LEU A 330 3.55 -12.64 14.73
C LEU A 330 3.71 -13.99 14.04
N GLY A 331 2.60 -14.51 13.51
CA GLY A 331 2.62 -15.69 12.65
C GLY A 331 2.80 -17.03 13.36
N ARG A 332 2.62 -17.10 14.69
CA ARG A 332 2.84 -18.33 15.48
C ARG A 332 1.99 -19.52 15.02
N MET A 333 0.82 -19.26 14.43
CA MET A 333 -0.13 -20.29 13.97
C MET A 333 -0.08 -20.54 12.45
N ASN A 334 0.87 -19.95 11.72
CA ASN A 334 0.92 -20.02 10.24
C ASN A 334 1.45 -21.36 9.66
N GLY A 335 1.75 -22.34 10.54
CA GLY A 335 2.33 -23.65 10.21
C GLY A 335 3.86 -23.67 10.08
N LYS A 336 4.52 -22.51 10.18
CA LYS A 336 5.98 -22.34 10.17
C LYS A 336 6.55 -21.78 11.48
N GLY A 337 5.69 -21.40 12.42
CA GLY A 337 6.06 -20.97 13.77
C GLY A 337 6.58 -19.54 13.86
N GLY A 338 6.18 -18.67 12.92
CA GLY A 338 6.55 -17.25 12.91
C GLY A 338 6.60 -16.67 11.50
N LEU A 339 6.86 -15.36 11.38
CA LEU A 339 7.01 -14.68 10.09
C LEU A 339 8.08 -15.32 9.21
N GLU A 340 7.77 -15.41 7.91
CA GLU A 340 8.67 -15.92 6.88
C GLU A 340 9.37 -14.77 6.13
N GLU A 341 8.71 -13.61 5.99
CA GLU A 341 9.24 -12.47 5.24
C GLU A 341 8.96 -11.13 5.93
N ILE A 342 9.98 -10.28 6.01
CA ILE A 342 9.89 -8.91 6.53
C ILE A 342 10.51 -7.93 5.53
N TYR A 343 9.77 -6.87 5.23
CA TYR A 343 10.21 -5.77 4.37
C TYR A 343 10.04 -4.45 5.13
N LEU A 344 11.16 -3.78 5.40
CA LEU A 344 11.22 -2.47 6.08
C LEU A 344 11.69 -1.41 5.09
N ASP A 345 10.75 -0.65 4.55
CA ASP A 345 11.00 0.41 3.56
C ASP A 345 10.93 1.78 4.22
N ARG A 346 12.07 2.45 4.31
CA ARG A 346 12.24 3.72 5.04
C ARG A 346 11.69 3.68 6.47
N CYS A 347 11.92 2.59 7.19
CA CYS A 347 11.55 2.49 8.61
C CYS A 347 12.73 2.87 9.51
N PRO A 348 12.76 4.08 10.12
CA PRO A 348 13.82 4.48 11.04
C PRO A 348 13.51 4.10 12.49
N ILE A 349 14.54 4.18 13.34
CA ILE A 349 14.36 4.29 14.80
C ILE A 349 14.37 5.77 15.20
N MET A 350 13.42 6.19 16.02
CA MET A 350 13.38 7.53 16.60
C MET A 350 14.47 7.68 17.66
N VAL A 351 15.19 8.80 17.63
CA VAL A 351 16.27 9.08 18.58
C VAL A 351 15.81 10.06 19.65
N GLN A 352 15.03 11.06 19.25
CA GLN A 352 14.52 12.09 20.15
C GLN A 352 13.27 12.73 19.53
N ALA A 353 12.35 13.14 20.38
CA ALA A 353 11.17 13.91 20.02
C ALA A 353 11.10 15.19 20.86
N ARG A 354 10.86 16.32 20.20
CA ARG A 354 10.54 17.61 20.83
C ARG A 354 9.08 17.91 20.56
N HIS A 355 8.27 17.91 21.61
CA HIS A 355 6.81 17.97 21.50
C HIS A 355 6.19 18.69 22.71
N GLN A 356 4.92 19.08 22.61
CA GLN A 356 4.20 19.73 23.71
C GLN A 356 4.02 18.76 24.89
N ALA A 357 4.16 19.26 26.12
CA ALA A 357 3.83 18.54 27.34
C ALA A 357 2.30 18.51 27.59
N PRO A 358 1.78 17.51 28.32
CA PRO A 358 2.49 16.34 28.83
C PRO A 358 2.64 15.24 27.76
N ALA A 359 3.70 14.44 27.87
CA ALA A 359 3.76 13.15 27.17
C ALA A 359 2.64 12.23 27.68
N GLY A 360 2.23 11.28 26.85
CA GLY A 360 1.27 10.24 27.23
C GLY A 360 1.74 9.50 28.47
N TYR A 361 0.83 9.31 29.42
CA TYR A 361 1.07 8.54 30.64
C TYR A 361 -0.14 7.63 30.94
N GLY A 362 0.09 6.64 31.80
CA GLY A 362 -0.93 5.67 32.20
C GLY A 362 -1.20 4.60 31.14
N THR A 363 -2.31 3.90 31.31
CA THR A 363 -2.73 2.77 30.47
C THR A 363 -4.11 3.00 29.90
N ARG A 364 -4.35 2.52 28.67
CA ARG A 364 -5.69 2.47 28.06
C ARG A 364 -6.10 1.04 27.77
N VAL A 365 -7.36 0.70 28.01
CA VAL A 365 -7.94 -0.59 27.62
C VAL A 365 -8.19 -0.58 26.11
N VAL A 366 -7.68 -1.58 25.39
CA VAL A 366 -7.83 -1.70 23.92
C VAL A 366 -8.80 -2.79 23.48
N GLY A 367 -9.28 -3.58 24.43
CA GLY A 367 -10.21 -4.67 24.19
C GLY A 367 -10.06 -5.74 25.26
N THR A 368 -10.65 -6.89 25.00
CA THR A 368 -10.55 -8.06 25.88
C THR A 368 -9.80 -9.18 25.20
N ASP A 369 -9.08 -9.97 26.00
CA ASP A 369 -8.43 -11.19 25.53
C ASP A 369 -9.45 -12.32 25.30
N ALA A 370 -8.97 -13.48 24.84
CA ALA A 370 -9.81 -14.67 24.62
C ALA A 370 -10.50 -15.19 25.91
N SER A 371 -10.02 -14.80 27.09
CA SER A 371 -10.57 -15.16 28.39
C SER A 371 -11.55 -14.11 28.94
N GLY A 372 -11.74 -12.99 28.21
CA GLY A 372 -12.61 -11.90 28.60
C GLY A 372 -11.97 -10.88 29.56
N ASN A 373 -10.66 -10.93 29.79
CA ASN A 373 -9.96 -9.95 30.62
C ASN A 373 -9.60 -8.71 29.80
N ASP A 374 -9.68 -7.54 30.43
CA ASP A 374 -9.26 -6.28 29.80
C ASP A 374 -7.76 -6.30 29.48
N VAL A 375 -7.43 -6.06 28.22
CA VAL A 375 -6.05 -5.86 27.75
C VAL A 375 -5.77 -4.37 27.77
N SER A 376 -4.85 -3.96 28.65
CA SER A 376 -4.43 -2.57 28.80
C SER A 376 -3.05 -2.36 28.18
N ILE A 377 -2.88 -1.24 27.46
CA ILE A 377 -1.60 -0.85 26.86
C ILE A 377 -1.12 0.48 27.43
N SER A 378 0.19 0.59 27.63
CA SER A 378 0.81 1.84 28.09
C SER A 378 0.72 2.95 27.03
N ASN A 379 0.42 4.16 27.48
CA ASN A 379 0.53 5.40 26.71
C ASN A 379 1.88 6.09 26.89
N GLU A 380 2.74 5.54 27.76
CA GLU A 380 4.04 6.10 28.09
C GLU A 380 4.88 6.35 26.83
N GLY A 381 5.38 7.58 26.72
CA GLY A 381 6.32 7.97 25.66
C GLY A 381 5.68 8.22 24.29
N TYR A 382 4.35 8.27 24.20
CA TYR A 382 3.63 8.75 23.01
C TYR A 382 3.21 10.21 23.15
N TYR A 383 2.99 10.85 22.01
CA TYR A 383 2.37 12.16 21.94
C TYR A 383 0.86 12.07 22.23
N LEU A 384 0.33 12.98 23.07
CA LEU A 384 -1.11 13.05 23.37
C LEU A 384 -1.82 14.00 22.42
N LEU A 385 -2.96 13.55 21.88
CA LEU A 385 -3.83 14.32 21.01
C LEU A 385 -4.57 15.45 21.72
N ASP A 386 -4.92 15.25 22.98
CA ASP A 386 -5.66 16.25 23.77
C ASP A 386 -4.90 17.58 23.93
N GLY A 387 -3.57 17.58 23.77
CA GLY A 387 -2.75 18.79 23.75
C GLY A 387 -2.84 19.61 22.46
N MET A 388 -3.49 19.10 21.41
CA MET A 388 -3.58 19.75 20.09
C MET A 388 -4.81 20.63 19.88
N GLU A 389 -5.84 20.51 20.72
CA GLU A 389 -7.11 21.22 20.53
C GLU A 389 -7.07 22.69 20.95
N GLU A 390 -6.03 23.15 21.65
CA GLU A 390 -5.86 24.55 22.04
C GLU A 390 -4.88 25.27 21.10
N GLN A 391 -5.41 25.86 20.04
CA GLN A 391 -4.72 26.69 19.04
C GLN A 391 -4.00 27.94 19.60
N ASP A 392 -4.16 28.24 20.90
CA ASP A 392 -3.77 29.53 21.50
C ASP A 392 -2.49 29.50 22.36
N THR A 393 -1.81 28.35 22.53
CA THR A 393 -0.60 28.29 23.37
C THR A 393 0.69 28.32 22.54
N TYR A 394 1.00 29.48 21.96
CA TYR A 394 2.36 29.80 21.49
C TYR A 394 3.44 29.72 22.60
N ASP A 395 3.02 29.53 23.85
CA ASP A 395 3.84 29.41 25.07
C ASP A 395 3.79 27.99 25.69
N ALA A 396 3.45 26.95 24.92
CA ALA A 396 3.43 25.58 25.43
C ALA A 396 4.84 25.11 25.84
N ASP A 397 4.98 24.56 27.06
CA ASP A 397 6.22 23.95 27.54
C ASP A 397 6.60 22.77 26.65
N LEU A 398 7.59 22.98 25.78
CA LEU A 398 8.14 21.94 24.92
C LEU A 398 9.03 21.01 25.72
N THR A 399 8.68 19.74 25.75
CA THR A 399 9.50 18.69 26.34
C THR A 399 10.35 18.03 25.27
N VAL A 400 11.58 17.67 25.64
CA VAL A 400 12.47 16.84 24.83
C VAL A 400 12.50 15.45 25.44
N GLN A 401 12.08 14.46 24.66
CA GLN A 401 12.09 13.05 25.03
C GLN A 401 13.16 12.32 24.22
N ASP A 402 14.10 11.68 24.89
CA ASP A 402 15.13 10.84 24.28
C ASP A 402 14.71 9.37 24.23
N PHE A 403 15.05 8.71 23.12
CA PHE A 403 14.77 7.29 22.90
C PHE A 403 16.10 6.53 22.83
N PRO A 404 16.39 5.62 23.78
CA PRO A 404 17.67 4.90 23.84
C PRO A 404 17.77 3.73 22.85
N LEU A 405 16.68 3.36 22.18
CA LEU A 405 16.59 2.20 21.31
C LEU A 405 17.48 2.34 20.07
N ARG A 406 18.15 1.26 19.65
CA ARG A 406 19.07 1.23 18.50
C ARG A 406 18.95 -0.11 17.77
N TRP A 407 19.35 -0.17 16.50
CA TRP A 407 19.23 -1.39 15.69
C TRP A 407 20.04 -2.55 16.27
N HIS A 408 21.23 -2.29 16.80
CA HIS A 408 22.06 -3.31 17.45
C HIS A 408 21.48 -3.84 18.77
N HIS A 409 20.47 -3.19 19.38
CA HIS A 409 19.74 -3.75 20.53
C HIS A 409 18.71 -4.82 20.11
N VAL A 410 18.17 -4.72 18.90
CA VAL A 410 16.96 -5.47 18.48
C VAL A 410 17.26 -6.57 17.45
N LEU A 411 18.11 -6.31 16.46
CA LEU A 411 18.41 -7.26 15.38
C LEU A 411 19.05 -8.56 15.89
N PRO A 412 19.93 -8.57 16.91
CA PRO A 412 20.42 -9.82 17.50
C PRO A 412 19.30 -10.71 18.02
N ARG A 413 18.26 -10.11 18.64
CA ARG A 413 17.11 -10.84 19.18
C ARG A 413 16.29 -11.45 18.07
N TRP A 414 15.94 -10.69 17.04
CA TRP A 414 15.23 -11.22 15.86
C TRP A 414 15.99 -12.37 15.20
N ARG A 415 17.31 -12.24 15.05
CA ARG A 415 18.16 -13.32 14.55
C ARG A 415 18.04 -14.58 15.41
N GLN A 416 17.94 -14.44 16.73
CA GLN A 416 17.81 -15.57 17.65
C GLN A 416 16.39 -16.15 17.69
N THR A 417 15.35 -15.33 17.74
CA THR A 417 13.96 -15.78 18.02
C THR A 417 13.18 -16.10 16.74
N MET A 418 13.37 -15.36 15.65
CA MET A 418 12.57 -15.50 14.44
C MET A 418 13.13 -16.60 13.52
N LYS A 419 13.01 -17.87 13.94
CA LYS A 419 13.60 -19.01 13.22
C LYS A 419 12.98 -19.26 11.84
N ALA A 420 11.72 -18.89 11.65
CA ALA A 420 11.00 -19.05 10.39
C ALA A 420 11.39 -18.03 9.31
N LEU A 421 12.09 -16.94 9.69
CA LEU A 421 12.40 -15.82 8.80
C LEU A 421 13.39 -16.23 7.70
N LYS A 422 12.95 -16.09 6.44
CA LYS A 422 13.65 -16.47 5.20
C LYS A 422 13.92 -15.29 4.26
N VAL A 423 13.19 -14.21 4.41
CA VAL A 423 13.43 -12.95 3.70
C VAL A 423 13.43 -11.80 4.70
N PHE A 424 14.50 -11.01 4.69
CA PHE A 424 14.61 -9.79 5.46
C PHE A 424 15.21 -8.72 4.56
N LYS A 425 14.40 -7.72 4.21
CA LYS A 425 14.84 -6.56 3.43
C LYS A 425 14.67 -5.31 4.25
N MET A 426 15.69 -4.47 4.26
CA MET A 426 15.67 -3.15 4.88
C MET A 426 16.33 -2.16 3.93
N GLY A 427 15.70 -1.02 3.72
CA GLY A 427 16.26 0.02 2.86
C GLY A 427 15.22 1.00 2.38
N GLN A 428 15.29 1.37 1.10
CA GLN A 428 14.42 2.39 0.52
C GLN A 428 13.93 2.01 -0.87
N SER A 429 12.64 2.08 -1.14
CA SER A 429 12.12 1.94 -2.52
C SER A 429 12.02 3.30 -3.24
N SER A 430 11.60 3.27 -4.51
CA SER A 430 11.37 4.49 -5.30
C SER A 430 9.96 5.04 -5.07
N TRP A 431 9.74 5.70 -3.92
CA TRP A 431 8.43 6.21 -3.45
C TRP A 431 7.70 7.11 -4.44
N ASN A 432 8.45 7.99 -5.11
CA ASN A 432 7.88 9.08 -5.91
C ASN A 432 8.11 8.96 -7.41
N PHE A 433 8.89 7.97 -7.85
CA PHE A 433 9.24 7.82 -9.25
C PHE A 433 9.39 6.35 -9.64
N ALA A 434 9.12 6.07 -10.90
CA ALA A 434 9.44 4.76 -11.46
C ALA A 434 10.97 4.63 -11.60
N PRO A 435 11.57 3.53 -11.11
CA PRO A 435 12.98 3.25 -11.37
C PRO A 435 13.25 3.25 -12.88
N ARG A 436 14.40 3.82 -13.28
CA ARG A 436 14.78 3.92 -14.70
C ARG A 436 14.76 2.56 -15.41
N GLN A 437 15.18 1.51 -14.73
CA GLN A 437 15.18 0.14 -15.25
C GLN A 437 13.76 -0.34 -15.55
N THR A 438 12.78 -0.04 -14.68
CA THR A 438 11.38 -0.36 -14.90
C THR A 438 10.82 0.41 -16.10
N LEU A 439 11.14 1.71 -16.22
CA LEU A 439 10.74 2.53 -17.36
C LEU A 439 11.33 1.99 -18.66
N ASP A 440 12.63 1.68 -18.68
CA ASP A 440 13.32 1.15 -19.85
C ASP A 440 12.78 -0.24 -20.23
N ALA A 441 12.46 -1.11 -19.26
CA ALA A 441 11.79 -2.38 -19.51
C ALA A 441 10.45 -2.18 -20.22
N ARG A 442 9.62 -1.28 -19.72
CA ARG A 442 8.27 -1.02 -20.26
C ARG A 442 8.30 -0.31 -21.60
N ARG A 443 9.31 0.52 -21.84
CA ARG A 443 9.57 1.14 -23.15
C ARG A 443 9.88 0.11 -24.22
N LEU A 444 10.65 -0.93 -23.90
CA LEU A 444 10.95 -2.01 -24.83
C LEU A 444 9.72 -2.86 -25.21
N GLU A 445 8.69 -2.90 -24.35
CA GLU A 445 7.45 -3.65 -24.60
C GLU A 445 6.46 -2.90 -25.52
N GLN A 446 6.64 -1.60 -25.71
CA GLN A 446 5.75 -0.74 -26.50
C GLN A 446 6.23 -0.67 -27.95
N THR A 447 5.36 -1.02 -28.89
CA THR A 447 5.68 -1.12 -30.34
C THR A 447 5.38 0.15 -31.15
N ALA A 448 4.77 1.17 -30.55
CA ALA A 448 4.27 2.37 -31.25
C ALA A 448 4.99 3.67 -30.82
N PRO A 449 5.11 4.68 -31.71
CA PRO A 449 5.68 5.99 -31.39
C PRO A 449 4.84 6.71 -30.33
N LYS A 450 5.51 7.33 -29.36
CA LYS A 450 4.89 7.89 -28.15
C LYS A 450 4.35 9.30 -28.35
N LYS A 451 3.11 9.55 -27.94
CA LYS A 451 2.68 10.91 -27.60
C LYS A 451 3.16 11.24 -26.17
N PRO A 452 3.46 12.51 -25.84
CA PRO A 452 3.81 12.91 -24.46
C PRO A 452 2.78 12.45 -23.41
N SER A 453 1.49 12.47 -23.79
CA SER A 453 0.37 11.96 -22.98
C SER A 453 0.52 10.50 -22.53
N ASP A 454 1.20 9.67 -23.30
CA ASP A 454 1.41 8.24 -23.03
C ASP A 454 2.56 8.03 -22.03
N GLU A 455 3.53 8.95 -22.00
CA GLU A 455 4.64 8.92 -21.05
C GLU A 455 4.17 9.29 -19.64
N HIS A 456 3.32 10.32 -19.49
CA HIS A 456 2.70 10.64 -18.20
C HIS A 456 1.84 9.48 -17.69
N HIS A 457 1.08 8.83 -18.58
CA HIS A 457 0.34 7.62 -18.23
C HIS A 457 1.24 6.52 -17.70
N LEU A 458 2.32 6.21 -18.44
CA LEU A 458 3.25 5.15 -18.06
C LEU A 458 3.92 5.45 -16.72
N LYS A 459 4.34 6.70 -16.50
CA LYS A 459 4.87 7.15 -15.20
C LYS A 459 3.85 6.93 -14.11
N HIS A 460 2.61 7.40 -14.29
CA HIS A 460 1.53 7.14 -13.34
C HIS A 460 1.42 5.65 -13.05
N LEU A 461 1.21 4.80 -14.07
CA LEU A 461 1.06 3.35 -13.89
C LEU A 461 2.15 2.72 -13.01
N LEU A 462 3.38 3.20 -13.12
CA LEU A 462 4.54 2.67 -12.41
C LEU A 462 4.78 3.32 -11.05
N HIS A 463 4.37 4.57 -10.85
CA HIS A 463 4.56 5.27 -9.59
C HIS A 463 3.70 4.67 -8.47
N HIS A 464 4.19 4.81 -7.23
CA HIS A 464 3.46 4.52 -5.99
C HIS A 464 2.97 3.08 -5.85
N ASN A 465 3.68 2.12 -6.42
CA ASN A 465 3.37 0.69 -6.29
C ASN A 465 4.28 -0.04 -5.28
N ASN A 466 5.11 0.66 -4.51
CA ASN A 466 6.14 -0.01 -3.70
C ASN A 466 5.56 -0.92 -2.63
N PHE A 467 4.47 -0.50 -2.00
CA PHE A 467 3.68 -1.31 -1.08
C PHE A 467 3.01 -2.53 -1.74
N ARG A 468 2.95 -2.59 -3.08
CA ARG A 468 2.51 -3.77 -3.85
C ARG A 468 3.68 -4.63 -4.32
N HIS A 469 4.85 -4.01 -4.51
CA HIS A 469 6.01 -4.56 -5.20
C HIS A 469 7.23 -4.72 -4.29
N PHE A 470 7.07 -4.65 -2.97
CA PHE A 470 8.16 -4.78 -1.99
C PHE A 470 8.97 -6.07 -2.17
N ASP A 471 8.32 -7.14 -2.65
CA ASP A 471 8.85 -8.47 -2.91
C ASP A 471 9.60 -8.58 -4.26
N ARG A 472 9.51 -7.55 -5.11
CA ARG A 472 10.21 -7.53 -6.40
C ARG A 472 11.74 -7.50 -6.20
N PRO A 473 12.51 -7.86 -7.23
CA PRO A 473 13.96 -7.79 -7.17
C PRO A 473 14.43 -6.38 -6.81
N SER A 474 15.42 -6.30 -5.93
CA SER A 474 16.06 -5.03 -5.56
C SER A 474 16.69 -4.42 -6.83
N PRO A 475 16.65 -3.08 -6.98
CA PRO A 475 17.27 -2.42 -8.13
C PRO A 475 18.76 -2.81 -8.21
N PRO A 476 19.35 -2.83 -9.41
CA PRO A 476 20.76 -3.14 -9.54
C PRO A 476 21.59 -2.05 -8.85
N SER A 477 22.69 -2.43 -8.21
CA SER A 477 23.65 -1.44 -7.73
C SER A 477 24.14 -0.57 -8.90
N LEU A 478 24.51 0.68 -8.63
CA LEU A 478 25.01 1.62 -9.65
C LEU A 478 26.17 1.04 -10.48
N THR A 479 26.89 0.05 -9.96
CA THR A 479 28.03 -0.62 -10.58
C THR A 479 27.68 -1.87 -11.42
N GLN A 480 26.46 -2.40 -11.35
CA GLN A 480 26.04 -3.66 -12.01
C GLN A 480 24.97 -3.50 -13.10
N ALA A 481 24.66 -2.27 -13.52
CA ALA A 481 23.63 -2.00 -14.53
C ALA A 481 24.06 -2.43 -15.95
N SER A 482 24.13 -3.73 -16.23
CA SER A 482 24.22 -4.24 -17.61
C SER A 482 22.83 -4.23 -18.27
N LYS A 483 22.78 -3.89 -19.56
CA LYS A 483 21.53 -3.84 -20.37
C LYS A 483 20.82 -5.20 -20.47
N ALA A 484 21.51 -6.31 -20.18
CA ALA A 484 21.05 -7.66 -20.50
C ALA A 484 19.94 -8.21 -19.58
N ASN A 485 19.55 -7.51 -18.51
CA ASN A 485 18.63 -8.08 -17.51
C ASN A 485 17.49 -7.13 -17.08
N VAL A 486 17.12 -6.17 -17.93
CA VAL A 486 16.10 -5.15 -17.62
C VAL A 486 14.69 -5.75 -17.54
N ALA A 487 14.42 -6.85 -18.26
CA ALA A 487 13.12 -7.53 -18.29
C ALA A 487 12.64 -7.99 -16.91
N LYS A 488 13.54 -8.36 -15.98
CA LYS A 488 13.17 -8.78 -14.63
C LYS A 488 12.55 -7.66 -13.78
N TYR A 489 12.76 -6.40 -14.19
CA TYR A 489 12.22 -5.21 -13.53
C TYR A 489 10.94 -4.67 -14.20
N ARG A 490 10.39 -5.37 -15.21
CA ARG A 490 9.20 -4.91 -15.95
C ARG A 490 7.97 -4.66 -15.06
N LEU A 491 7.86 -5.39 -13.95
CA LEU A 491 6.78 -5.29 -12.98
C LEU A 491 7.12 -4.38 -11.79
N GLY A 492 8.24 -3.65 -11.84
CA GLY A 492 8.73 -2.81 -10.75
C GLY A 492 9.97 -3.36 -10.04
N THR A 493 10.46 -2.58 -9.09
CA THR A 493 11.58 -2.95 -8.20
C THR A 493 11.09 -3.03 -6.76
N GLY A 494 11.77 -3.85 -5.96
CA GLY A 494 11.54 -3.90 -4.52
C GLY A 494 12.36 -2.84 -3.79
N VAL A 495 12.57 -3.08 -2.50
CA VAL A 495 13.39 -2.26 -1.61
C VAL A 495 14.85 -2.22 -2.10
N ASP A 496 15.43 -1.03 -2.25
CA ASP A 496 16.86 -0.83 -2.47
C ASP A 496 17.59 -1.02 -1.13
N GLU A 497 18.47 -2.01 -1.11
CA GLU A 497 19.23 -2.39 0.07
C GLU A 497 20.63 -1.76 0.04
N ASP A 498 20.87 -0.63 -0.64
CA ASP A 498 22.12 0.11 -0.49
C ASP A 498 22.37 0.45 0.99
N GLN A 499 23.63 0.32 1.44
CA GLN A 499 24.02 0.55 2.84
C GLN A 499 23.58 1.93 3.37
N ARG A 500 23.52 2.95 2.50
CA ARG A 500 23.10 4.32 2.85
C ARG A 500 21.63 4.43 3.26
N PHE A 501 20.80 3.44 2.91
CA PHE A 501 19.37 3.43 3.24
C PHE A 501 19.01 2.50 4.40
N ARG A 502 19.99 1.76 4.96
CA ARG A 502 19.78 0.82 6.06
C ARG A 502 19.98 1.49 7.41
N ALA A 503 19.40 0.90 8.45
CA ALA A 503 19.58 1.31 9.86
C ALA A 503 19.43 2.83 10.10
N ARG A 504 18.41 3.45 9.50
CA ARG A 504 18.19 4.89 9.59
C ARG A 504 17.63 5.28 10.96
N TYR A 505 17.80 6.55 11.27
CA TYR A 505 17.34 7.20 12.48
C TYR A 505 16.58 8.47 12.13
N ILE A 506 15.67 8.88 13.02
CA ILE A 506 14.87 10.10 12.82
C ILE A 506 14.67 10.88 14.12
N TYR A 507 14.48 12.20 13.99
CA TYR A 507 14.02 13.09 15.05
C TYR A 507 12.61 13.60 14.72
N PHE A 508 11.84 13.87 15.77
CA PHE A 508 10.59 14.61 15.66
C PHE A 508 10.73 15.97 16.36
N ASP A 509 10.31 17.05 15.72
CA ASP A 509 10.23 18.38 16.33
C ASP A 509 8.96 19.09 15.87
N ILE A 510 8.00 19.22 16.78
CA ILE A 510 6.69 19.84 16.53
C ILE A 510 6.79 21.30 16.06
N THR A 511 7.89 21.98 16.37
CA THR A 511 8.10 23.39 15.99
C THR A 511 8.74 23.55 14.62
N SER A 512 9.00 22.45 13.92
CA SER A 512 9.69 22.46 12.63
C SER A 512 8.72 22.37 11.46
N GLY A 513 8.47 23.49 10.77
CA GLY A 513 7.93 23.49 9.42
C GLY A 513 9.05 23.38 8.37
N PRO A 514 8.84 22.72 7.21
CA PRO A 514 7.59 22.15 6.70
C PRO A 514 7.29 20.68 7.12
N SER A 515 8.24 19.94 7.70
CA SER A 515 7.99 18.60 8.23
C SER A 515 8.63 18.48 9.60
N GLU A 516 7.88 17.91 10.54
CA GLU A 516 8.32 17.69 11.92
C GLU A 516 9.40 16.60 11.99
N TRP A 517 9.50 15.80 10.93
CA TRP A 517 10.40 14.67 10.83
C TRP A 517 11.75 15.07 10.21
N ARG A 518 12.84 14.81 10.94
CA ARG A 518 14.20 15.11 10.49
C ARG A 518 15.08 13.86 10.47
N ASP A 519 15.52 13.46 9.28
CA ASP A 519 16.46 12.35 9.10
C ASP A 519 17.84 12.67 9.71
N VAL A 520 18.48 11.70 10.36
CA VAL A 520 19.81 11.86 10.98
C VAL A 520 20.97 11.78 9.96
N TYR A 521 20.70 11.89 8.66
CA TYR A 521 21.71 11.74 7.59
C TYR A 521 21.57 12.75 6.44
N TRP A 522 22.35 13.83 6.52
CA TRP A 522 23.19 14.47 5.49
C TRP A 522 23.97 15.61 6.19
N PRO A 523 25.25 15.91 5.87
CA PRO A 523 25.98 16.99 6.52
C PRO A 523 25.48 18.36 6.02
N SER A 524 24.28 18.77 6.43
CA SER A 524 23.86 20.15 6.32
C SER A 524 24.40 20.90 7.54
N ARG A 525 25.25 21.89 7.29
CA ARG A 525 25.98 22.73 8.25
C ARG A 525 25.09 23.62 9.15
N ALA A 526 23.82 23.29 9.38
CA ALA A 526 22.85 24.30 9.82
C ALA A 526 22.31 24.19 11.25
N HIS A 527 22.57 23.14 12.05
CA HIS A 527 22.07 23.12 13.43
C HIS A 527 23.06 22.62 14.50
N PRO A 528 23.52 23.50 15.42
CA PRO A 528 24.49 23.18 16.48
C PRO A 528 23.93 22.35 17.64
N ARG A 529 22.75 21.71 17.50
CA ARG A 529 22.05 21.02 18.59
C ARG A 529 21.79 19.52 18.37
N GLN A 530 22.27 18.92 17.26
CA GLN A 530 22.19 17.47 17.10
C GLN A 530 23.38 16.81 17.79
N PRO A 531 23.21 16.03 18.88
CA PRO A 531 24.27 15.15 19.32
C PRO A 531 24.47 14.09 18.22
N PRO A 532 25.65 14.02 17.58
CA PRO A 532 25.89 13.00 16.58
C PRO A 532 25.72 11.62 17.23
N LEU A 533 24.95 10.73 16.59
CA LEU A 533 25.09 9.31 16.88
C LEU A 533 26.56 8.97 16.67
N GLY A 534 27.22 8.49 17.73
CA GLY A 534 28.64 8.12 17.66
C GLY A 534 28.88 7.15 16.51
N ASP A 535 29.99 7.33 15.80
CA ASP A 535 30.37 6.46 14.68
C ASP A 535 30.43 4.98 15.10
N ASP A 536 30.72 4.72 16.38
CA ASP A 536 30.70 3.41 17.01
C ASP A 536 29.29 2.78 17.04
N VAL A 537 28.24 3.57 17.30
CA VAL A 537 26.85 3.10 17.29
C VAL A 537 26.44 2.75 15.86
N ARG A 538 26.74 3.63 14.91
CA ARG A 538 26.44 3.42 13.49
C ARG A 538 27.11 2.16 12.94
N GLN A 539 28.39 1.96 13.26
CA GLN A 539 29.11 0.77 12.82
C GLN A 539 28.50 -0.50 13.42
N ARG A 540 28.18 -0.50 14.73
CA ARG A 540 27.50 -1.63 15.39
C ARG A 540 26.17 -1.97 14.74
N ASP A 541 25.37 -0.97 14.37
CA ASP A 541 24.08 -1.18 13.70
C ASP A 541 24.24 -1.80 12.30
N VAL A 542 25.16 -1.27 11.50
CA VAL A 542 25.48 -1.78 10.16
C VAL A 542 25.95 -3.23 10.22
N ASP A 543 26.80 -3.55 11.20
CA ASP A 543 27.30 -4.90 11.42
C ASP A 543 26.15 -5.86 11.76
N GLU A 544 25.22 -5.45 12.64
CA GLU A 544 24.07 -6.28 13.00
C GLU A 544 23.06 -6.45 11.85
N VAL A 545 22.85 -5.43 11.02
CA VAL A 545 22.05 -5.58 9.78
C VAL A 545 22.69 -6.62 8.85
N SER A 546 24.02 -6.57 8.70
CA SER A 546 24.74 -7.54 7.85
C SER A 546 24.65 -8.96 8.42
N ARG A 547 24.74 -9.11 9.75
CA ARG A 547 24.63 -10.40 10.44
C ARG A 547 23.25 -11.03 10.32
N ILE A 548 22.17 -10.26 10.48
CA ILE A 548 20.80 -10.80 10.32
C ILE A 548 20.53 -11.18 8.87
N MET A 549 20.91 -10.34 7.89
CA MET A 549 20.76 -10.65 6.46
C MET A 549 21.48 -11.94 6.08
N ALA A 550 22.75 -12.10 6.49
CA ALA A 550 23.51 -13.33 6.25
C ALA A 550 22.86 -14.56 6.90
N THR A 551 22.31 -14.42 8.11
CA THR A 551 21.62 -15.52 8.81
C THR A 551 20.36 -15.94 8.06
N VAL A 552 19.57 -14.97 7.61
CA VAL A 552 18.32 -15.20 6.86
C VAL A 552 18.61 -15.83 5.50
N ASP A 553 19.63 -15.36 4.79
CA ASP A 553 20.08 -15.96 3.53
C ASP A 553 20.55 -17.41 3.72
N GLY A 554 21.25 -17.71 4.82
CA GLY A 554 21.64 -19.08 5.18
C GLY A 554 20.42 -20.01 5.33
N ARG A 555 19.38 -19.55 6.04
CA ARG A 555 18.12 -20.30 6.23
C ARG A 555 17.41 -20.54 4.90
N ARG A 556 17.40 -19.54 4.02
CA ARG A 556 16.78 -19.64 2.70
C ARG A 556 17.47 -20.69 1.82
N ARG A 557 18.79 -20.83 1.90
CA ARG A 557 19.57 -21.81 1.13
C ARG A 557 19.47 -23.23 1.69
N GLY A 558 19.52 -23.40 3.01
CA GLY A 558 19.45 -24.72 3.66
C GLY A 558 18.14 -25.49 3.43
N PHE A 559 17.08 -24.83 2.96
CA PHE A 559 15.81 -25.45 2.58
C PHE A 559 15.75 -25.91 1.12
N LYS A 560 16.76 -25.61 0.28
CA LYS A 560 16.80 -26.05 -1.13
C LYS A 560 17.50 -27.40 -1.33
N GLU A 561 18.04 -28.01 -0.28
CA GLU A 561 18.78 -29.28 -0.33
C GLU A 561 18.04 -30.46 0.35
N VAL A 562 16.71 -30.40 0.49
CA VAL A 562 15.91 -31.53 0.98
C VAL A 562 14.88 -31.95 -0.04
#